data_AF-A0A1H0KSL8-F1
#
_entry.id   AF-A0A1H0KSL8-F1
#
_cell.length_a   1.000
_cell.length_b   1.000
_cell.length_c   1.000
_cell.angle_alpha   90.00
_cell.angle_beta   90.00
_cell.angle_gamma   90.00
#
_symmetry.space_group_name_H-M   'P 1'
#
loop_
_entity.id
_entity.type
_entity.pdbx_description
1 polymer ?
#
loop_
_entity_poly.entity_id
_entity_poly.type
_entity_poly.pdbx_seq_one_letter_code
_entity_poly.pdbx_strand_id
1 'polypeptide(L)' 'MVEDVRVPLAMAGDVLHGAREIAQFVFGDPKKQRKVYHLCSTGQLPFFYLGSVLCSRRSSLARAIQQKEQQPAA' A
#
# COMPACT_ATOMS: atom_id res chain seq x y z
N MET A 1 0.13 -10.60 31.22
CA MET A 1 -0.10 -10.97 29.81
C MET A 1 -0.51 -9.73 29.04
N VAL A 2 0.46 -9.01 28.52
CA VAL A 2 0.30 -8.08 27.39
C VAL A 2 1.65 -8.18 26.70
N GLU A 3 1.70 -8.97 25.63
CA GLU A 3 2.88 -9.03 24.78
C GLU A 3 3.08 -7.61 24.24
N ASP A 4 4.18 -7.00 24.67
CA ASP A 4 4.77 -5.83 24.05
C ASP A 4 5.09 -6.25 22.61
N VAL A 5 4.11 -6.09 21.71
CA VAL A 5 4.34 -6.18 20.27
C VAL A 5 5.25 -4.99 20.00
N ARG A 6 6.55 -5.25 20.09
CA ARG A 6 7.59 -4.33 19.65
C ARG A 6 7.48 -4.29 18.13
N VAL A 7 6.43 -3.61 17.65
CA VAL A 7 6.28 -3.27 16.24
C VAL A 7 7.58 -2.55 15.92
N PRO A 8 8.46 -3.13 15.08
CA PRO A 8 9.68 -2.44 14.71
C PRO A 8 9.24 -1.06 14.22
N LEU A 9 9.86 0.04 14.68
CA LEU A 9 9.52 1.39 14.21
C LEU A 9 9.47 1.46 12.66
N ALA A 10 10.20 0.56 11.99
CA ALA A 10 10.15 0.30 10.56
C ALA A 10 8.76 -0.10 10.01
N MET A 11 7.93 -0.85 10.74
CA MET A 11 6.58 -1.25 10.31
C MET A 11 5.55 -0.13 10.50
N ALA A 12 5.62 0.60 11.62
CA ALA A 12 4.65 1.67 11.92
C ALA A 12 4.72 2.83 10.91
N GLY A 13 5.90 3.14 10.37
CA GLY A 13 6.07 4.19 9.35
C GLY A 13 5.91 3.73 7.89
N ASP A 14 5.90 2.42 7.64
CA ASP A 14 5.86 1.84 6.30
C ASP A 14 4.45 1.40 5.89
N VAL A 15 3.55 1.14 6.84
CA VAL A 15 2.17 0.75 6.54
C VAL A 15 1.28 1.97 6.29
N LEU A 16 0.66 2.00 5.12
CA LEU A 16 -0.40 2.92 4.72
C LEU A 16 -1.76 2.31 5.06
N HIS A 17 -2.58 3.06 5.76
CA HIS A 17 -3.90 2.65 6.22
C HIS A 17 -5.00 3.26 5.36
N GLY A 18 -5.79 2.40 4.74
CA GLY A 18 -6.92 2.77 3.90
C GLY A 18 -6.53 3.28 2.52
N ALA A 19 -7.52 3.26 1.62
CA ALA A 19 -7.35 3.74 0.26
C ALA A 19 -6.95 5.23 0.17
N ARG A 20 -7.26 6.02 1.20
CA ARG A 20 -6.91 7.45 1.24
C ARG A 20 -5.41 7.68 1.35
N GLU A 21 -4.74 7.02 2.29
CA GLU A 21 -3.29 7.15 2.46
C GLU A 21 -2.53 6.55 1.27
N ILE A 22 -3.03 5.42 0.75
CA ILE A 22 -2.49 4.81 -0.47
C ILE A 22 -2.63 5.76 -1.67
N ALA A 23 -3.78 6.43 -1.81
CA ALA A 23 -4.01 7.37 -2.90
C ALA A 23 -3.11 8.61 -2.79
N GLN A 24 -2.92 9.13 -1.57
CA GLN A 24 -1.98 10.22 -1.30
C GLN A 24 -0.54 9.82 -1.67
N PHE A 25 -0.13 8.60 -1.33
CA PHE A 25 1.22 8.12 -1.58
C PHE A 25 1.49 7.85 -3.07
N VAL A 26 0.59 7.14 -3.75
CA VAL A 26 0.78 6.71 -5.15
C VAL A 26 0.46 7.84 -6.14
N PHE A 27 -0.55 8.65 -5.86
CA PHE A 27 -1.06 9.64 -6.83
C PHE A 27 -0.93 11.09 -6.39
N GLY A 28 -0.43 11.36 -5.17
CA GLY A 28 -0.38 12.70 -4.60
C GLY A 28 -1.76 13.31 -4.27
N ASP A 29 -2.84 12.55 -4.46
CA ASP A 29 -4.21 13.07 -4.33
C ASP A 29 -5.09 12.07 -3.57
N PRO A 30 -5.57 12.43 -2.36
CA PRO A 30 -6.34 11.55 -1.49
C PRO A 30 -7.77 11.33 -2.00
N LYS A 31 -8.22 12.03 -3.07
CA LYS A 31 -9.53 11.82 -3.70
C LYS A 31 -9.52 10.65 -4.68
N LYS A 32 -8.36 10.12 -5.07
CA LYS A 32 -8.23 9.02 -6.05
C LYS A 32 -8.41 7.63 -5.43
N GLN A 33 -9.14 7.50 -4.31
CA GLN A 33 -9.37 6.23 -3.60
C GLN A 33 -10.03 5.16 -4.48
N ARG A 34 -10.95 5.57 -5.37
CA ARG A 34 -11.58 4.64 -6.33
C ARG A 34 -10.56 3.97 -7.26
N LYS A 35 -9.52 4.71 -7.67
CA LYS A 35 -8.42 4.14 -8.47
C LYS A 35 -7.61 3.14 -7.66
N VAL A 36 -7.38 3.40 -6.37
CA VAL A 36 -6.71 2.44 -5.48
C VAL A 36 -7.50 1.15 -5.40
N TYR A 37 -8.81 1.20 -5.12
CA TYR A 37 -9.63 -0.01 -5.09
C TYR A 37 -9.65 -0.76 -6.42
N HIS A 38 -9.71 -0.04 -7.54
CA HIS A 38 -9.62 -0.65 -8.86
C HIS A 38 -8.29 -1.38 -9.06
N LEU A 39 -7.17 -0.75 -8.71
CA LEU A 39 -5.84 -1.34 -8.83
C LEU A 39 -5.60 -2.50 -7.87
N CYS A 40 -6.21 -2.47 -6.69
CA CYS A 40 -6.24 -3.62 -5.79
C CYS A 40 -7.05 -4.77 -6.43
N SER A 41 -8.24 -4.47 -6.99
CA SER A 41 -9.08 -5.48 -7.64
C SER A 41 -8.44 -6.10 -8.88
N THR A 42 -7.61 -5.36 -9.61
CA THR A 42 -6.88 -5.88 -10.79
C THR A 42 -5.54 -6.51 -10.43
N GLY A 43 -5.19 -6.60 -9.14
CA GLY A 43 -3.92 -7.15 -8.68
C GLY A 43 -2.70 -6.32 -9.09
N GLN A 44 -2.90 -5.06 -9.48
CA GLN A 44 -1.86 -4.17 -9.98
C GLN A 44 -1.11 -3.43 -8.87
N LEU A 45 -1.61 -3.44 -7.64
CA LEU A 45 -0.91 -2.93 -6.45
C LEU A 45 -0.79 -4.03 -5.39
N PRO A 46 0.35 -4.17 -4.70
CA PRO A 46 0.42 -5.01 -3.52
C PRO A 46 -0.38 -4.37 -2.37
N PHE A 47 -1.28 -5.14 -1.78
CA PHE A 47 -2.07 -4.74 -0.61
C PHE A 47 -2.33 -5.95 0.29
N PHE A 48 -2.75 -5.69 1.52
CA PHE A 48 -3.20 -6.69 2.47
C PHE A 48 -4.32 -6.11 3.33
N TYR A 49 -5.15 -6.96 3.92
CA TYR A 49 -6.17 -6.52 4.86
C TYR A 49 -5.70 -6.71 6.30
N LEU A 50 -5.95 -5.71 7.13
CA LEU A 50 -5.76 -5.80 8.58
C LEU A 50 -7.15 -5.64 9.22
N GLY A 51 -7.80 -6.77 9.47
CA GLY A 51 -9.24 -6.81 9.76
C GLY A 51 -10.06 -6.40 8.52
N SER A 52 -10.85 -5.33 8.66
CA SER A 52 -11.63 -4.74 7.55
C SER A 52 -10.91 -3.60 6.82
N VAL A 53 -9.71 -3.22 7.26
CA VAL A 53 -8.98 -2.07 6.72
C VAL A 53 -8.04 -2.53 5.60
N LEU A 54 -8.18 -1.91 4.42
CA LEU A 54 -7.24 -2.08 3.32
C LEU A 54 -5.93 -1.39 3.68
N CYS A 55 -4.85 -2.14 3.77
CA CYS A 55 -3.52 -1.62 4.06
C CYS A 55 -2.55 -1.95 2.91
N SER A 56 -1.49 -1.15 2.79
CA SER A 56 -0.38 -1.46 1.90
C SER A 56 0.92 -0.97 2.51
N ARG A 57 2.06 -1.53 2.08
CA ARG A 57 3.38 -1.08 2.52
C ARG A 57 3.99 -0.14 1.50
N ARG A 58 4.48 1.02 1.92
CA ARG A 58 5.16 2.01 1.05
C ARG A 58 6.33 1.37 0.33
N SER A 59 7.16 0.62 1.05
CA SER A 59 8.28 -0.15 0.49
C SER A 59 7.84 -1.14 -0.59
N SER A 60 6.75 -1.86 -0.36
CA SER A 60 6.19 -2.82 -1.32
C SER A 60 5.63 -2.13 -2.56
N LEU A 61 4.94 -1.01 -2.39
CA LEU A 61 4.43 -0.20 -3.49
C LEU A 61 5.57 0.34 -4.35
N ALA A 62 6.58 0.94 -3.73
CA ALA A 62 7.76 1.47 -4.42
C ALA A 62 8.48 0.37 -5.21
N ARG A 63 8.70 -0.79 -4.60
CA ARG A 63 9.33 -1.95 -5.26
C ARG A 63 8.48 -2.47 -6.43
N ALA A 64 7.17 -2.55 -6.27
CA ALA A 64 6.28 -3.01 -7.33
C ALA A 64 6.22 -2.02 -8.51
N ILE A 65 6.25 -0.71 -8.24
CA ILE A 65 6.33 0.32 -9.29
C ILE A 65 7.66 0.20 -10.03
N GLN A 66 8.77 0.11 -9.31
CA GLN A 66 10.10 -0.04 -9.90
C GLN A 66 10.22 -1.30 -10.78
N GLN A 67 9.63 -2.42 -10.33
CA GLN A 67 9.57 -3.65 -11.14
C GLN A 67 8.77 -3.45 -12.42
N LYS A 68 7.64 -2.73 -12.36
CA LYS A 68 6.84 -2.39 -13.55
C LYS A 68 7.54 -1.43 -14.50
N GLU A 69 8.33 -0.49 -13.99
CA GLU A 69 9.13 0.40 -14.83
C GLU A 69 10.24 -0.36 -15.58
N GLN A 70 10.80 -1.41 -14.96
CA GLN A 70 11.82 -2.28 -15.57
C GLN A 70 11.23 -3.31 -16.53
N GLN A 71 9.93 -3.55 -16.47
CA GLN A 71 9.20 -4.43 -17.38
C GLN A 71 8.38 -3.54 -18.32
N PRO A 72 8.97 -3.00 -19.41
CA PRO A 72 8.18 -2.27 -20.39
C PRO A 72 7.06 -3.18 -20.87
N ALA A 73 5.83 -2.66 -20.86
CA ALA A 73 4.68 -3.36 -21.42
C ALA A 73 5.04 -3.78 -22.85
N ALA A 74 5.15 -5.10 -23.06
CA ALA A 74 5.44 -5.70 -24.36
C ALA A 74 4.28 -5.43 -25.34
#